data_AF-A0A6H9KVI6-F1
#
_entry.id   AF-A0A6H9KVI6-F1
#
_cell.length_a   1.000
_cell.length_b   1.000
_cell.length_c   1.000
_cell.angle_alpha   90.00
_cell.angle_beta   90.00
_cell.angle_gamma   90.00
#
_symmetry.space_group_name_H-M   'P 1'
#
loop_
_entity.id
_entity.type
_entity.pdbx_description
1 polymer ?
#
loop_
_entity_poly.entity_id
_entity_poly.type
_entity_poly.pdbx_seq_one_letter_code
_entity_poly.pdbx_strand_id
1 'polypeptide(L)'
;MPESTKPDLMKRFLAALIDGGVILVLNIIPGIGRWLGLAYLLLRDGLDIEFMRHRSLGKHFMKLKPVTMDGGEIDLLLSARRNWTLAVATIVSLLRLAPFLEWLLMLAALAIGIYEIYLVFTDSESRRWGEKLAGTRVIEDDV
;
A
#
# COMPACT_ATOMS: atom_id res chain seq x y z
N MET A 1 -6.58 3.46 -25.87
CA MET A 1 -6.25 3.64 -24.45
C MET A 1 -4.86 4.28 -24.42
N PRO A 2 -4.61 5.36 -23.65
CA PRO A 2 -3.27 5.89 -23.55
C PRO A 2 -2.35 4.77 -23.04
N GLU A 3 -1.21 4.62 -23.72
CA GLU A 3 -0.19 3.63 -23.42
C GLU A 3 0.26 3.82 -21.97
N SER A 4 -0.21 2.96 -21.06
CA SER A 4 0.10 3.13 -19.64
C SER A 4 1.55 2.72 -19.42
N THR A 5 2.43 3.70 -19.33
CA THR A 5 3.84 3.47 -19.05
C THR A 5 3.97 2.76 -17.71
N LYS A 6 4.73 1.66 -17.70
CA LYS A 6 5.10 0.95 -16.48
C LYS A 6 5.64 1.98 -15.48
N PRO A 7 5.10 2.05 -14.25
CA PRO A 7 5.55 3.02 -13.28
C PRO A 7 7.02 2.80 -12.95
N ASP A 8 7.80 3.89 -12.95
CA ASP A 8 9.19 3.86 -12.54
C ASP A 8 9.32 3.26 -11.13
N LEU A 9 10.13 2.21 -11.01
CA LEU A 9 10.42 1.52 -9.75
C LEU A 9 10.92 2.50 -8.68
N MET A 10 11.71 3.49 -9.07
CA MET A 10 12.23 4.51 -8.16
C MET A 10 11.09 5.36 -7.59
N LYS A 11 10.16 5.82 -8.43
CA LYS A 11 8.97 6.58 -7.97
C LYS A 11 8.13 5.76 -7.00
N ARG A 12 7.93 4.45 -7.27
CA ARG A 12 7.18 3.57 -6.35
C ARG A 12 7.87 3.38 -5.02
N PHE A 13 9.20 3.23 -5.04
CA PHE A 13 10.00 3.13 -3.82
C PHE A 13 9.92 4.41 -2.99
N LEU A 14 10.11 5.58 -3.62
CA LEU A 14 9.99 6.88 -2.96
C LEU A 14 8.57 7.13 -2.41
N ALA A 15 7.53 6.74 -3.15
CA ALA A 15 6.15 6.82 -2.67
C ALA A 15 5.94 5.95 -1.42
N ALA A 16 6.49 4.73 -1.40
CA ALA A 16 6.44 3.85 -0.25
C ALA A 16 7.19 4.41 0.97
N LEU A 17 8.34 5.07 0.76
CA LEU A 17 9.08 5.74 1.83
C LEU A 17 8.29 6.91 2.45
N ILE A 18 7.68 7.77 1.62
CA ILE A 18 6.85 8.87 2.10
C ILE A 18 5.67 8.34 2.91
N ASP A 19 4.96 7.34 2.38
CA ASP A 19 3.83 6.73 3.09
C ASP A 19 4.27 6.03 4.39
N GLY A 20 5.45 5.41 4.39
CA GLY A 20 6.07 4.89 5.61
C GLY A 20 6.33 5.99 6.64
N GLY A 21 6.82 7.15 6.20
CA GLY A 21 6.97 8.35 7.04
C GLY A 21 5.66 8.81 7.66
N VAL A 22 4.56 8.84 6.89
CA VAL A 22 3.22 9.17 7.39
C VAL A 22 2.81 8.20 8.50
N ILE A 23 2.98 6.89 8.27
CA ILE A 23 2.68 5.85 9.27
C ILE A 23 3.53 6.02 10.54
N LEU A 24 4.82 6.32 10.39
CA LEU A 24 5.72 6.57 11.52
C LEU A 24 5.26 7.78 12.35
N VAL A 25 4.87 8.88 11.70
CA VAL A 25 4.34 10.07 12.39
C VAL A 25 3.04 9.75 13.12
N LEU A 26 2.12 9.03 12.48
CA LEU A 26 0.87 8.59 13.11
C LEU A 26 1.13 7.72 14.35
N ASN A 27 2.11 6.83 14.28
CA ASN A 27 2.48 5.93 15.37
C ASN A 27 3.03 6.64 16.63
N ILE A 28 3.45 7.91 16.54
CA ILE A 28 3.89 8.71 17.70
C ILE A 28 2.73 9.00 18.64
N ILE A 29 1.49 9.06 18.12
CA ILE A 29 0.30 9.38 18.91
C ILE A 29 0.03 8.25 19.93
N PRO A 30 0.12 8.52 21.24
CA PRO A 30 -0.08 7.49 22.26
C PRO A 30 -1.47 6.86 22.19
N GLY A 31 -1.53 5.54 22.40
CA GLY A 31 -2.78 4.77 22.41
C GLY A 31 -3.35 4.45 21.02
N ILE A 32 -3.64 5.47 20.21
CA ILE A 32 -4.37 5.30 18.94
C ILE A 32 -3.47 5.32 17.70
N GLY A 33 -2.22 5.78 17.81
CA GLY A 33 -1.34 6.01 16.65
C GLY A 33 -1.16 4.81 15.73
N ARG A 34 -0.98 3.62 16.31
CA ARG A 34 -0.84 2.37 15.54
C ARG A 34 -2.11 1.98 14.77
N TRP A 35 -3.29 2.28 15.33
CA TRP A 35 -4.56 2.09 14.64
C TRP A 35 -4.73 3.08 13.49
N LEU A 36 -4.32 4.33 13.69
CA LEU A 36 -4.31 5.33 12.61
C LEU A 36 -3.34 4.95 11.49
N GLY A 37 -2.14 4.47 11.84
CA GLY A 37 -1.16 3.96 10.88
C GLY A 37 -1.70 2.79 10.07
N LEU A 38 -2.39 1.83 10.72
CA LEU A 38 -3.06 0.72 10.04
C LEU A 38 -4.18 1.21 9.11
N ALA A 39 -5.04 2.13 9.60
CA ALA A 39 -6.13 2.68 8.81
C ALA A 39 -5.60 3.42 7.58
N TYR A 40 -4.56 4.24 7.73
CA TYR A 40 -3.89 4.89 6.61
C TYR A 40 -3.32 3.85 5.63
N LEU A 41 -2.57 2.87 6.10
CA LEU A 41 -1.98 1.84 5.24
C LEU A 41 -3.02 1.10 4.38
N LEU A 42 -4.17 0.76 4.97
CA LEU A 42 -5.25 0.06 4.28
C LEU A 42 -6.03 0.99 3.34
N LEU A 43 -6.38 2.20 3.78
CA LEU A 43 -7.41 3.02 3.14
C LEU A 43 -6.85 4.17 2.30
N ARG A 44 -5.57 4.53 2.43
CA ARG A 44 -4.92 5.70 1.79
C ARG A 44 -5.21 5.89 0.30
N ASP A 45 -5.44 4.82 -0.45
CA ASP A 45 -5.67 4.90 -1.89
C ASP A 45 -7.15 5.08 -2.26
N GLY A 46 -8.06 4.87 -1.32
CA GLY A 46 -9.50 5.05 -1.50
C GLY A 46 -10.09 6.23 -0.73
N LEU A 47 -9.25 7.05 -0.09
CA LEU A 47 -9.68 8.26 0.59
C LEU A 47 -10.08 9.31 -0.47
N ASP A 48 -11.34 9.73 -0.42
CA ASP A 48 -11.87 10.84 -1.23
C ASP A 48 -11.51 12.18 -0.56
N ILE A 49 -10.22 12.50 -0.59
CA ILE A 49 -9.69 13.79 -0.14
C ILE A 49 -9.28 14.55 -1.39
N GLU A 50 -9.88 15.72 -1.61
CA GLU A 50 -9.68 16.55 -2.82
C GLU A 50 -8.20 16.78 -3.15
N PHE A 51 -7.40 17.05 -2.11
CA PHE A 51 -5.95 17.21 -2.25
C PHE A 51 -5.26 15.93 -2.74
N MET A 52 -5.66 14.77 -2.23
CA MET A 52 -5.00 13.50 -2.51
C MET A 52 -5.46 12.92 -3.86
N ARG A 53 -6.71 13.13 -4.28
CA ARG A 53 -7.28 12.62 -5.55
C ARG A 53 -7.26 11.08 -5.66
N HIS A 54 -7.82 10.37 -4.68
CA HIS A 54 -7.92 8.89 -4.67
C HIS A 54 -6.56 8.18 -4.77
N ARG A 55 -5.57 8.63 -3.99
CA ARG A 55 -4.23 8.02 -3.89
C ARG A 55 -3.57 8.40 -2.57
N SER A 56 -2.61 7.61 -2.13
CA SER A 56 -1.80 7.96 -0.95
C SER A 56 -0.97 9.24 -1.11
N LEU A 57 -0.51 9.83 0.00
CA LEU A 57 0.32 11.04 -0.03
C LEU A 57 1.62 10.81 -0.79
N GLY A 58 2.30 9.68 -0.55
CA GLY A 58 3.53 9.37 -1.28
C GLY A 58 3.31 9.24 -2.78
N LYS A 59 2.21 8.59 -3.19
CA LYS A 59 1.85 8.46 -4.60
C LYS A 59 1.45 9.80 -5.22
N HIS A 60 0.77 10.66 -4.47
CA HIS A 60 0.46 12.02 -4.90
C HIS A 60 1.74 12.80 -5.24
N PHE A 61 2.72 12.83 -4.33
CA PHE A 61 4.00 13.52 -4.59
C PHE A 61 4.83 12.90 -5.70
N MET A 62 4.73 11.59 -5.90
CA MET A 62 5.46 10.87 -6.95
C MET A 62 4.71 10.80 -8.28
N LYS A 63 3.57 11.50 -8.42
CA LYS A 63 2.73 11.47 -9.62
C LYS A 63 2.37 10.05 -10.06
N LEU A 64 1.96 9.23 -9.09
CA LEU A 64 1.48 7.87 -9.31
C LEU A 64 -0.02 7.84 -9.04
N LYS A 65 -0.79 7.15 -9.88
CA LYS A 65 -2.22 6.94 -9.67
C LYS A 65 -2.55 5.45 -9.60
N PRO A 66 -3.11 4.97 -8.48
CA PRO A 66 -3.68 3.64 -8.41
C PRO A 66 -5.02 3.63 -9.16
N VAL A 67 -5.22 2.66 -10.05
CA VAL A 67 -6.45 2.52 -10.85
C VAL A 67 -6.91 1.07 -10.93
N THR A 68 -8.19 0.84 -11.23
CA THR A 68 -8.68 -0.50 -11.62
C THR A 68 -8.08 -0.93 -12.95
N MET A 69 -8.23 -2.21 -13.33
CA MET A 69 -7.78 -2.65 -14.67
C MET A 69 -8.44 -1.84 -15.79
N ASP A 70 -9.70 -1.41 -15.59
CA ASP A 70 -10.47 -0.60 -16.55
C ASP A 70 -10.15 0.91 -16.45
N GLY A 71 -9.23 1.32 -15.58
CA GLY A 71 -8.83 2.72 -15.41
C GLY A 71 -9.69 3.53 -14.44
N GLY A 72 -10.63 2.87 -13.75
CA GLY A 72 -11.48 3.50 -12.73
C GLY A 72 -10.72 3.85 -11.45
N GLU A 73 -11.37 4.68 -10.62
CA GLU A 73 -10.83 5.09 -9.33
C GLU A 73 -10.92 3.96 -8.29
N ILE A 74 -10.16 4.09 -7.21
CA ILE A 74 -10.10 3.11 -6.14
C ILE A 74 -11.01 3.57 -5.01
N ASP A 75 -11.95 2.72 -4.61
CA ASP A 75 -12.76 2.94 -3.41
C ASP A 75 -12.04 2.43 -2.14
N LEU A 76 -12.61 2.71 -0.97
CA LEU A 76 -12.05 2.31 0.32
C LEU A 76 -11.87 0.78 0.46
N LEU A 77 -12.84 0.00 -0.02
CA LEU A 77 -12.81 -1.46 0.11
C LEU A 77 -11.73 -2.07 -0.78
N LEU A 78 -11.59 -1.55 -2.00
CA LEU A 78 -10.60 -1.94 -2.97
C LEU A 78 -9.19 -1.49 -2.54
N SER A 79 -9.07 -0.32 -1.90
CA SER A 79 -7.84 0.10 -1.24
C SER A 79 -7.43 -0.89 -0.15
N ALA A 80 -8.36 -1.29 0.72
CA ALA A 80 -8.07 -2.30 1.74
C ALA A 80 -7.65 -3.64 1.11
N ARG A 81 -8.38 -4.11 0.08
CA ARG A 81 -8.12 -5.36 -0.63
C ARG A 81 -6.79 -5.37 -1.41
N ARG A 82 -6.25 -4.22 -1.81
CA ARG A 82 -4.93 -4.18 -2.47
C ARG A 82 -3.76 -3.96 -1.50
N ASN A 83 -4.04 -3.46 -0.30
CA ASN A 83 -3.02 -3.12 0.70
C ASN A 83 -2.98 -4.10 1.90
N TRP A 84 -3.91 -5.05 2.02
CA TRP A 84 -3.95 -5.98 3.16
C TRP A 84 -2.63 -6.75 3.35
N THR A 85 -1.94 -7.11 2.27
CA THR A 85 -0.66 -7.82 2.33
C THR A 85 0.40 -7.02 3.09
N LEU A 86 0.42 -5.70 2.91
CA LEU A 86 1.29 -4.79 3.66
C LEU A 86 0.83 -4.62 5.11
N ALA A 87 -0.48 -4.71 5.35
CA ALA A 87 -1.07 -4.52 6.67
C ALA A 87 -0.87 -5.71 7.61
N VAL A 88 -0.58 -6.92 7.10
CA VAL A 88 -0.46 -8.14 7.91
C VAL A 88 0.46 -7.96 9.11
N ALA A 89 1.68 -7.44 8.91
CA ALA A 89 2.63 -7.22 10.01
C ALA A 89 2.09 -6.28 11.08
N THR A 90 1.43 -5.19 10.66
CA THR A 90 0.83 -4.22 11.58
C THR A 90 -0.33 -4.85 12.36
N ILE A 91 -1.19 -5.63 11.70
CA ILE A 91 -2.31 -6.34 12.34
C ILE A 91 -1.79 -7.34 13.38
N VAL A 92 -0.85 -8.21 13.00
CA VAL A 92 -0.24 -9.20 13.91
C VAL A 92 0.30 -8.51 15.16
N SER A 93 1.05 -7.43 14.97
CA SER A 93 1.64 -6.66 16.07
C SER A 93 0.61 -5.98 16.99
N LEU A 94 -0.62 -5.75 16.52
CA LEU A 94 -1.71 -5.12 17.28
C LEU A 94 -2.53 -6.12 18.09
N LEU A 95 -2.60 -7.39 17.67
CA LEU A 95 -3.43 -8.42 18.28
C LEU A 95 -2.94 -8.90 19.65
N ARG A 96 -1.72 -8.51 20.09
CA ARG A 96 -1.12 -8.90 21.39
C ARG A 96 -1.21 -10.41 21.64
N LEU A 97 -0.75 -11.19 20.66
CA LEU A 97 -0.80 -12.65 20.70
C LEU A 97 0.26 -13.22 21.65
N ALA A 98 0.16 -14.53 21.92
CA ALA A 98 1.20 -15.22 22.67
C ALA A 98 2.56 -15.10 21.95
N PRO A 99 3.69 -14.90 22.66
CA PRO A 99 4.98 -14.55 22.03
C PRO A 99 5.42 -15.48 20.89
N PHE A 100 5.26 -16.78 21.06
CA PHE A 100 5.61 -17.77 20.03
C PHE A 100 4.75 -17.64 18.77
N LEU A 101 3.43 -17.44 18.94
CA LEU A 101 2.50 -17.28 17.83
C LEU A 101 2.74 -15.95 17.10
N GLU A 102 2.98 -14.88 17.83
CA GLU A 102 3.34 -13.57 17.24
C GLU A 102 4.59 -13.69 16.37
N TRP A 103 5.65 -14.32 16.88
CA TRP A 103 6.89 -14.54 16.13
C TRP A 103 6.66 -15.31 14.83
N LEU A 104 5.89 -16.40 14.89
CA LEU A 104 5.56 -17.21 13.72
C LEU A 104 4.80 -16.41 12.66
N LEU A 105 3.80 -15.62 13.07
CA LEU A 105 3.02 -14.79 12.16
C LEU A 105 3.83 -13.61 11.60
N MET A 106 4.77 -13.06 12.37
CA MET A 106 5.69 -12.03 11.89
C MET A 106 6.66 -12.57 10.83
N LEU A 107 7.13 -13.81 10.97
CA LEU A 107 7.90 -14.48 9.91
C LEU A 107 7.07 -14.67 8.63
N ALA A 108 5.79 -15.05 8.75
CA ALA A 108 4.90 -15.13 7.61
C ALA A 108 4.67 -13.75 6.96
N ALA A 109 4.46 -12.70 7.76
CA ALA A 109 4.31 -11.34 7.27
C ALA A 109 5.57 -10.83 6.54
N LEU A 110 6.76 -11.16 7.06
CA LEU A 110 8.03 -10.85 6.40
C LEU A 110 8.15 -11.59 5.05
N ALA A 111 7.80 -12.88 5.00
CA ALA A 111 7.80 -13.64 3.76
C ALA A 111 6.85 -13.04 2.71
N ILE A 112 5.65 -12.60 3.12
CA ILE A 112 4.71 -11.85 2.26
C ILE A 112 5.35 -10.55 1.76
N GLY A 113 6.00 -9.79 2.64
CA GLY A 113 6.68 -8.54 2.28
C GLY A 113 7.81 -8.75 1.25
N ILE A 114 8.64 -9.78 1.44
CA ILE A 114 9.70 -10.15 0.48
C ILE A 114 9.09 -10.56 -0.86
N TYR A 115 8.02 -11.35 -0.84
CA TYR A 115 7.32 -11.77 -2.05
C TYR A 115 6.69 -10.59 -2.80
N GLU A 116 6.10 -9.64 -2.09
CA GLU A 116 5.59 -8.39 -2.64
C GLU A 116 6.70 -7.60 -3.35
N ILE A 117 7.87 -7.45 -2.71
CA ILE A 117 9.03 -6.77 -3.31
C ILE A 117 9.50 -7.51 -4.56
N TYR A 118 9.65 -8.83 -4.49
CA TYR A 118 10.01 -9.67 -5.64
C TYR A 118 9.07 -9.45 -6.83
N LEU A 119 7.75 -9.41 -6.59
CA LEU A 119 6.76 -9.15 -7.63
C LEU A 119 6.87 -7.74 -8.22
N VAL A 120 7.19 -6.72 -7.43
CA VAL A 120 7.41 -5.37 -7.96
C VAL A 120 8.50 -5.35 -9.03
N PHE A 121 9.56 -6.13 -8.85
CA PHE A 121 10.68 -6.22 -9.80
C PHE A 121 10.43 -7.17 -10.97
N THR A 122 9.72 -8.27 -10.76
CA THR A 122 9.58 -9.35 -11.75
C THR A 122 8.31 -9.28 -12.59
N ASP A 123 7.27 -8.64 -12.08
CA ASP A 123 6.02 -8.50 -12.82
C ASP A 123 6.16 -7.52 -13.99
N SER A 124 5.55 -7.85 -15.12
CA SER A 124 5.60 -7.04 -16.33
C SER A 124 5.05 -5.64 -16.11
N GLU A 125 3.96 -5.52 -15.33
CA GLU A 125 3.33 -4.26 -14.92
C GLU A 125 3.80 -3.79 -13.53
N SER A 126 4.84 -4.43 -12.96
CA SER A 126 5.31 -4.21 -11.58
C SER A 126 4.22 -4.40 -10.52
N ARG A 127 3.20 -5.22 -10.75
CA ARG A 127 2.08 -5.37 -9.81
C ARG A 127 2.45 -6.24 -8.62
N ARG A 128 2.08 -5.75 -7.44
CA ARG A 128 2.18 -6.46 -6.16
C ARG A 128 1.14 -7.58 -6.03
N TRP A 129 1.33 -8.49 -5.08
CA TRP A 129 0.38 -9.60 -4.87
C TRP A 129 -1.01 -9.07 -4.51
N GLY A 130 -1.09 -8.11 -3.58
CA GLY A 130 -2.36 -7.45 -3.24
C GLY A 130 -3.02 -6.76 -4.44
N GLU A 131 -2.23 -6.15 -5.32
CA GLU A 131 -2.72 -5.49 -6.54
C GLU A 131 -3.25 -6.48 -7.58
N LYS A 132 -2.61 -7.65 -7.72
CA LYS A 132 -3.09 -8.77 -8.54
C LYS A 132 -4.43 -9.29 -8.04
N LEU A 133 -4.54 -9.58 -6.74
CA LEU A 133 -5.76 -10.09 -6.12
C LEU A 133 -6.93 -9.11 -6.15
N ALA A 134 -6.62 -7.81 -6.13
CA ALA A 134 -7.60 -6.74 -6.21
C ALA A 134 -8.00 -6.38 -7.66
N GLY A 135 -7.33 -6.89 -8.69
CA GLY A 135 -7.61 -6.47 -10.07
C GLY A 135 -7.29 -5.00 -10.30
N THR A 136 -6.14 -4.54 -9.80
CA THR A 136 -5.74 -3.14 -9.86
C THR A 136 -4.29 -2.99 -10.26
N ARG A 137 -3.93 -1.81 -10.75
CA ARG A 137 -2.55 -1.44 -11.12
C ARG A 137 -2.23 -0.01 -10.70
N VAL A 138 -0.97 0.39 -10.90
CA VAL A 138 -0.50 1.75 -10.65
C VAL A 138 0.07 2.26 -11.97
N ILE A 139 -0.32 3.46 -12.35
CA ILE A 139 0.15 4.14 -13.55
C ILE A 139 0.87 5.44 -13.17
N GLU A 140 1.73 5.94 -14.04
CA GLU A 140 2.23 7.31 -13.93
C GLU A 140 1.11 8.28 -14.34
N ASP A 141 0.97 9.36 -13.58
CA ASP A 141 0.01 10.42 -13.81
C ASP A 141 0.76 11.62 -14.39
N ASP A 142 0.67 11.82 -15.71
CA ASP A 142 1.38 12.90 -16.42
C ASP A 142 0.73 14.28 -16.24
N VAL A 143 -0.30 14.37 -15.39
CA VAL A 143 -1.08 15.59 -15.13
C VAL A 143 -0.54 16.36 -13.92
#